data_AF-A0A3D0UR01-F1
#
_entry.id   AF-A0A3D0UR01-F1
#
_cell.length_a   1.000
_cell.length_b   1.000
_cell.length_c   1.000
_cell.angle_alpha   90.00
_cell.angle_beta   90.00
_cell.angle_gamma   90.00
#
_symmetry.space_group_name_H-M   'P 1'
#
loop_
_entity.id
_entity.type
_entity.pdbx_description
1 polymer ?
#
loop_
_entity_poly.entity_id
_entity_poly.type
_entity_poly.pdbx_seq_one_letter_code
_entity_poly.pdbx_strand_id
1 'polypeptide(L)' 'MLEIEIAVIGGSGLYQMDGLEDLEEIYLTTPYGKPSDKILVG' A
#
# COMPACT_ATOMS: atom_id res chain seq x y z
N MET A 1 3.27 -0.67 -16.82
CA MET A 1 3.48 -1.04 -15.41
C MET A 1 3.30 0.22 -14.60
N LEU A 2 2.65 0.15 -13.44
CA LEU A 2 2.64 1.27 -12.49
C LEU A 2 4.09 1.52 -12.06
N GLU A 3 4.57 2.74 -12.25
CA GLU A 3 5.92 3.15 -11.91
C GLU A 3 5.85 3.81 -10.52
N ILE A 4 6.18 3.03 -9.50
CA ILE A 4 6.12 3.43 -8.08
C ILE A 4 7.53 3.53 -7.56
N GLU A 5 7.95 4.73 -7.13
CA GLU A 5 9.32 4.98 -6.67
C GLU A 5 9.47 4.88 -5.14
N ILE A 6 8.40 5.15 -4.39
CA ILE A 6 8.43 5.26 -2.94
C ILE A 6 7.34 4.38 -2.32
N ALA A 7 7.71 3.67 -1.25
CA ALA A 7 6.77 2.91 -0.44
C ALA A 7 6.90 3.32 1.03
N VAL A 8 5.76 3.37 1.72
CA VAL A 8 5.68 3.66 3.16
C VAL A 8 5.14 2.45 3.89
N ILE A 9 5.84 2.00 4.93
CA ILE A 9 5.36 0.93 5.83
C ILE A 9 4.91 1.59 7.13
N GLY A 10 3.59 1.70 7.32
CA GLY A 10 2.98 2.33 8.47
C GLY A 10 2.90 1.41 9.69
N GLY A 11 3.26 1.94 10.85
CA GLY A 11 2.97 1.35 12.15
C GLY A 11 1.62 1.79 12.71
N SER A 12 1.36 1.47 13.98
CA SER A 12 0.14 1.89 14.67
C SER A 12 -0.03 3.42 14.65
N GLY A 13 -1.20 3.88 14.21
CA GLY A 13 -1.54 5.31 14.12
C GLY A 13 -1.45 5.90 12.71
N LEU A 14 -0.79 5.23 11.76
CA LEU A 14 -0.75 5.64 10.35
C LEU A 14 -1.76 4.84 9.54
N TYR A 15 -3.05 5.14 9.76
CA TYR A 15 -4.14 4.41 9.11
C TYR A 15 -4.60 5.05 7.80
N GLN A 16 -4.33 6.35 7.63
CA GLN A 16 -4.66 7.13 6.44
C GLN A 16 -3.54 8.16 6.24
N MET A 17 -3.28 8.49 4.98
CA MET A 17 -2.30 9.50 4.61
C MET A 17 -3.07 10.67 4.00
N ASP A 18 -3.29 11.71 4.81
CA ASP A 18 -3.98 12.92 4.36
C ASP A 18 -3.18 13.55 3.22
N GLY A 19 -3.82 13.69 2.06
CA GLY A 19 -3.20 14.21 0.82
C GLY A 19 -2.80 13.15 -0.21
N LEU A 20 -3.00 11.85 0.08
CA LEU A 20 -2.91 10.79 -0.93
C LEU A 20 -4.28 10.67 -1.64
N GLU A 21 -4.31 11.00 -2.92
CA GLU A 21 -5.53 11.01 -3.76
C GLU A 21 -5.51 9.83 -4.74
N ASP A 22 -6.61 9.59 -5.47
CA ASP A 22 -6.72 8.54 -6.50
C ASP A 22 -6.31 7.11 -6.05
N LEU A 23 -6.67 6.75 -4.82
CA LEU A 23 -6.28 5.48 -4.20
C LEU A 23 -6.74 4.24 -4.98
N GLU A 24 -5.79 3.39 -5.34
CA GLU A 24 -6.01 2.04 -5.83
C GLU A 24 -5.65 1.01 -4.75
N GLU A 25 -6.54 0.05 -4.53
CA GLU A 25 -6.28 -1.09 -3.64
C GLU A 25 -5.71 -2.28 -4.41
N ILE A 26 -4.46 -2.62 -4.11
CA ILE A 26 -3.79 -3.77 -4.71
C ILE A 26 -3.80 -4.94 -3.72
N TYR A 27 -4.48 -6.02 -4.14
CA TYR A 27 -4.48 -7.31 -3.46
C TYR A 27 -3.52 -8.25 -4.17
N LEU A 28 -2.45 -8.65 -3.49
CA LEU A 28 -1.48 -9.59 -4.05
C LEU A 28 -1.08 -10.67 -3.07
N THR A 29 -0.61 -11.78 -3.63
CA THR A 29 0.02 -12.86 -2.89
C THR A 29 1.48 -12.94 -3.31
N THR A 30 2.35 -13.25 -2.35
CA THR A 30 3.76 -13.52 -2.61
C THR A 30 4.03 -15.01 -2.41
N PRO A 31 5.16 -15.54 -2.92
CA PRO A 31 5.62 -16.89 -2.56
C PRO A 31 5.78 -17.10 -1.05
N TYR A 32 5.89 -16.01 -0.28
CA TYR A 32 6.02 -16.03 1.19
C TYR A 32 4.67 -15.85 1.91
N GLY A 33 3.55 -15.80 1.19
CA GLY A 33 2.21 -15.61 1.74
C GLY A 33 1.60 -14.25 1.42
N LYS A 34 0.52 -13.92 2.14
CA LYS A 34 -0.19 -12.63 2.02
C LYS A 34 0.55 -11.54 2.80
N PRO A 35 0.57 -10.29 2.30
CA PRO A 35 1.00 -9.14 3.10
C PRO A 35 0.11 -8.96 4.34
N SER A 36 0.54 -8.07 5.26
CA SER A 36 -0.23 -7.74 6.47
C SER A 36 -1.62 -7.16 6.17
N ASP A 37 -1.74 -6.39 5.10
CA ASP A 37 -2.99 -5.84 4.57
C ASP A 37 -2.85 -5.56 3.06
N LYS A 38 -3.92 -5.11 2.41
CA LYS A 38 -3.88 -4.56 1.05
C LYS A 38 -2.88 -3.42 0.93
N ILE A 39 -2.29 -3.28 -0.26
CA ILE A 39 -1.38 -2.17 -0.57
C ILE A 39 -2.22 -1.05 -1.18
N LEU A 40 -2.06 0.18 -0.68
CA LEU A 40 -2.67 1.38 -1.24
C LEU A 40 -1.64 2.09 -2.13
N VAL A 41 -2.06 2.50 -3.32
CA VAL A 41 -1.25 3.26 -4.28
C VAL A 41 -1.99 4.54 -4.67
N GLY A 42 -1.30 5.67 -4.69
CA GLY A 42 -1.78 7.01 -5.07
C GLY A 42 -0.63 8.00 -5.15
#